data_AF-A0A847XSP0-F1
#
_entry.id   AF-A0A847XSP0-F1
#
_cell.length_a   1.000
_cell.length_b   1.000
_cell.length_c   1.000
_cell.angle_alpha   90.00
_cell.angle_beta   90.00
_cell.angle_gamma   90.00
#
_symmetry.space_group_name_H-M   'P 1'
#
loop_
_entity.id
_entity.type
_entity.pdbx_description
1 polymer ?
#
loop_
_entity_poly.entity_id
_entity_poly.type
_entity_poly.pdbx_seq_one_letter_code
_entity_poly.pdbx_strand_id
1 'polypeptide(L)'
;IFNASSAIELLILITPIIMCICAVVRLAVFNLDASQAKSFRGLPTPANALAVISLVIASSYSSRIFFRELLHSTGLLLTMTIVLSLLMVSRLPLMSLKITNLKFRNNEGRYLLISLVVIALITLGIGSVTLIIPLYIIVSLISLLF
;
A
#
# COMPACT_ATOMS: atom_id res chain seq x y z
N ILE A 1 15.06 -22.72 27.88
CA ILE A 1 14.69 -23.69 26.83
C ILE A 1 13.70 -22.97 25.93
N PHE A 2 14.12 -22.48 24.76
CA PHE A 2 13.21 -21.88 23.79
C PHE A 2 12.33 -22.98 23.22
N ASN A 3 11.03 -22.93 23.51
CA ASN A 3 10.06 -23.87 22.93
C ASN A 3 9.76 -23.47 21.48
N ALA A 4 9.38 -24.40 20.60
CA ALA A 4 9.12 -24.07 19.19
C ALA A 4 8.03 -22.99 19.02
N SER A 5 7.04 -22.93 19.92
CA SER A 5 6.03 -21.86 19.96
C SER A 5 6.64 -20.48 20.22
N SER A 6 7.58 -20.38 21.16
CA SER A 6 8.27 -19.12 21.48
C SER A 6 9.13 -18.59 20.33
N ALA A 7 9.67 -19.49 19.48
CA ALA A 7 10.42 -19.09 18.29
C ALA A 7 9.50 -18.50 17.20
N ILE A 8 8.30 -19.06 17.02
CA ILE A 8 7.31 -18.57 16.05
C ILE A 8 6.77 -17.20 16.47
N GLU A 9 6.44 -17.02 17.75
CA GLU A 9 6.00 -15.72 18.28
C GLU A 9 7.07 -14.64 18.11
N LEU A 10 8.34 -14.99 18.38
CA LEU A 10 9.46 -14.08 18.14
C LEU A 10 9.57 -13.70 16.65
N LEU A 11 9.43 -14.67 15.74
CA LEU A 11 9.47 -14.43 14.30
C LEU A 11 8.36 -13.47 13.84
N ILE A 12 7.15 -13.65 14.36
CA ILE A 12 6.01 -12.76 14.07
C ILE A 12 6.31 -11.34 14.56
N LEU A 13 6.88 -11.20 15.75
CA LEU A 13 7.20 -9.91 16.34
C LEU A 13 8.28 -9.13 15.57
N ILE A 14 9.29 -9.81 15.03
CA ILE A 14 10.40 -9.15 14.32
C ILE A 14 10.08 -8.84 12.86
N THR A 15 9.09 -9.51 12.25
CA THR A 15 8.77 -9.35 10.82
C THR A 15 8.49 -7.90 10.39
N PRO A 16 7.76 -7.06 11.15
CA PRO A 16 7.52 -5.66 10.80
C PRO A 16 8.78 -4.80 10.68
N ILE A 17 9.90 -5.20 11.30
CA ILE A 17 11.19 -4.48 11.21
C ILE A 17 11.68 -4.42 9.76
N ILE A 18 11.36 -5.42 8.93
CA ILE A 18 11.69 -5.44 7.51
C ILE A 18 11.11 -4.20 6.80
N MET A 19 9.88 -3.82 7.15
CA MET A 19 9.22 -2.63 6.58
C MET A 19 9.96 -1.34 6.96
N CYS A 20 10.45 -1.23 8.20
CA CYS A 20 11.28 -0.11 8.65
C CYS A 20 12.61 -0.04 7.89
N ILE A 21 13.29 -1.17 7.71
CA ILE A 21 14.55 -1.24 6.95
C ILE A 21 14.32 -0.80 5.50
N CYS A 22 13.28 -1.32 4.84
CA CYS A 22 12.91 -0.92 3.48
C CYS A 22 12.54 0.56 3.38
N ALA A 23 11.93 1.16 4.41
CA ALA A 23 11.65 2.59 4.47
C ALA A 23 12.92 3.44 4.45
N VAL A 24 13.92 3.07 5.25
CA VAL A 24 15.22 3.76 5.29
C VAL A 24 15.96 3.61 3.97
N VAL A 25 16.00 2.40 3.40
CA VAL A 25 16.63 2.15 2.09
C VAL A 25 15.97 3.01 1.02
N ARG A 26 14.64 3.06 0.98
CA ARG A 26 13.91 3.90 0.02
C ARG A 26 14.23 5.38 0.20
N LEU A 27 14.33 5.87 1.44
CA LEU A 27 14.70 7.26 1.72
C LEU A 27 16.13 7.58 1.25
N ALA A 28 17.08 6.66 1.49
CA ALA A 28 18.45 6.79 1.01
C ALA A 28 18.51 6.84 -0.53
N VAL A 29 17.80 5.95 -1.21
CA VAL A 29 17.71 5.94 -2.68
C VAL A 29 17.10 7.24 -3.21
N PHE A 30 16.03 7.72 -2.58
CA PHE A 30 15.39 9.00 -2.96
C PHE A 30 16.34 10.20 -2.80
N ASN A 31 17.14 10.22 -1.73
CA ASN A 31 18.09 11.30 -1.49
C ASN A 31 19.29 11.27 -2.45
N LEU A 32 19.66 10.10 -2.98
CA LEU A 32 20.80 9.94 -3.91
C LEU A 32 20.40 10.07 -5.39
N ASP A 33 19.14 9.75 -5.74
CA ASP A 33 18.67 9.74 -7.13
C ASP A 33 17.98 11.06 -7.51
N ALA A 34 18.75 11.98 -8.10
CA ALA A 34 18.24 13.27 -8.60
C ALA A 34 17.21 13.15 -9.73
N SER A 35 17.04 11.97 -10.34
CA SER A 35 16.03 11.74 -11.40
C SER A 35 14.60 11.54 -10.88
N GLN A 36 14.41 11.36 -9.57
CA GLN A 36 13.11 11.06 -8.93
C GLN A 36 12.17 12.27 -8.81
N ALA A 37 12.57 13.47 -9.26
CA ALA A 37 11.80 14.69 -9.03
C ALA A 37 10.41 14.71 -9.71
N LYS A 38 10.19 13.91 -10.76
CA LYS A 38 8.93 13.90 -11.53
C LYS A 38 8.05 12.66 -11.31
N SER A 39 8.63 11.54 -10.91
CA SER A 39 7.90 10.27 -10.71
C SER A 39 8.57 9.48 -9.60
N PHE A 40 7.77 8.99 -8.65
CA PHE A 40 8.27 8.14 -7.58
C PHE A 40 8.54 6.75 -8.15
N ARG A 41 9.71 6.19 -7.85
CA ARG A 41 9.98 4.76 -8.05
C ARG A 41 9.68 4.00 -6.76
N GLY A 42 8.84 2.98 -6.87
CA GLY A 42 8.37 2.17 -5.75
C GLY A 42 7.25 2.84 -4.95
N LEU A 43 6.59 2.04 -4.10
CA LEU A 43 5.46 2.50 -3.29
C LEU A 43 5.89 3.56 -2.27
N PRO A 44 5.23 4.73 -2.21
CA PRO A 44 5.47 5.70 -1.15
C PRO A 44 5.24 5.17 0.26
N THR A 45 6.12 5.54 1.20
CA THR A 45 5.97 5.25 2.64
C THR A 45 4.61 5.69 3.18
N PRO A 46 4.06 6.87 2.83
CA PRO A 46 2.69 7.23 3.20
C PRO A 46 1.63 6.30 2.61
N ALA A 47 1.77 5.89 1.34
CA ALA A 47 0.82 4.98 0.70
C ALA A 47 0.90 3.57 1.32
N ASN A 48 2.09 3.14 1.71
CA ASN A 48 2.31 1.90 2.43
C ASN A 48 1.65 1.89 3.81
N ALA A 49 1.82 2.96 4.58
CA ALA A 49 1.15 3.15 5.86
C ALA A 49 -0.38 3.18 5.67
N LEU A 50 -0.87 3.85 4.63
CA LEU A 50 -2.29 3.90 4.32
C LEU A 50 -2.85 2.49 4.01
N ALA A 51 -2.10 1.61 3.34
CA ALA A 51 -2.50 0.23 3.10
C ALA A 51 -2.74 -0.53 4.41
N VAL A 52 -1.84 -0.42 5.38
CA VAL A 52 -1.99 -1.09 6.69
C VAL A 52 -3.14 -0.47 7.49
N ILE A 53 -3.19 0.85 7.58
CA ILE A 53 -4.24 1.58 8.31
C ILE A 53 -5.62 1.27 7.71
N SER A 54 -5.72 1.17 6.38
CA SER A 54 -6.97 0.87 5.69
C SER A 54 -7.57 -0.47 6.10
N LEU A 55 -6.74 -1.50 6.27
CA LEU A 55 -7.16 -2.81 6.74
C LEU A 55 -7.68 -2.75 8.18
N VAL A 56 -7.00 -2.00 9.06
CA VAL A 56 -7.43 -1.80 10.45
C VAL A 56 -8.78 -1.08 10.50
N ILE A 57 -8.94 0.01 9.75
CA ILE A 57 -10.20 0.76 9.68
C ILE A 57 -11.32 -0.12 9.14
N ALA A 58 -11.07 -0.87 8.06
CA ALA A 58 -12.07 -1.77 7.50
C ALA A 58 -12.47 -2.86 8.50
N SER A 59 -11.54 -3.41 9.28
CA SER A 59 -11.85 -4.40 10.32
C SER A 59 -12.67 -3.82 11.48
N SER A 60 -12.35 -2.60 11.92
CA SER A 60 -13.03 -1.96 13.06
C SER A 60 -14.41 -1.41 12.71
N TYR A 61 -14.60 -0.86 11.51
CA TYR A 61 -15.78 -0.09 11.15
C TYR A 61 -16.66 -0.74 10.07
N SER A 62 -16.21 -1.80 9.40
CA SER A 62 -17.07 -2.56 8.50
C SER A 62 -17.92 -3.58 9.28
N SER A 63 -19.17 -3.73 8.87
CA SER A 63 -20.06 -4.79 9.38
C SER A 63 -19.72 -6.17 8.81
N ARG A 64 -18.81 -6.26 7.83
CA ARG A 64 -18.47 -7.51 7.14
C ARG A 64 -17.41 -8.30 7.93
N ILE A 65 -17.75 -9.53 8.29
CA ILE A 65 -16.87 -10.48 9.00
C ILE A 65 -15.54 -10.69 8.25
N PHE A 66 -15.58 -10.68 6.92
CA PHE A 66 -14.40 -10.82 6.05
C PHE A 66 -13.21 -9.94 6.46
N PHE A 67 -13.42 -8.66 6.77
CA PHE A 67 -12.31 -7.77 7.13
C PHE A 67 -11.72 -8.05 8.52
N ARG A 68 -12.54 -8.60 9.42
CA ARG A 68 -12.06 -9.04 10.74
C ARG A 68 -11.21 -10.30 10.61
N GLU A 69 -11.67 -11.28 9.84
CA GLU A 69 -10.89 -12.49 9.55
C GLU A 69 -9.56 -12.15 8.86
N LEU A 70 -9.58 -11.16 7.96
CA LEU A 70 -8.39 -10.67 7.27
C LEU A 70 -7.35 -10.09 8.23
N LEU A 71 -7.78 -9.31 9.23
CA LEU A 71 -6.90 -8.75 10.26
C LEU A 71 -6.41 -9.81 11.26
N HIS A 72 -7.21 -10.82 11.57
CA HIS A 72 -6.83 -11.89 12.52
C HIS A 72 -5.98 -12.99 11.89
N SER A 73 -5.82 -13.00 10.56
CA SER A 73 -4.97 -13.96 9.86
C SER A 73 -3.49 -13.55 9.93
N THR A 74 -2.75 -14.16 10.84
CA THR A 74 -1.29 -13.94 10.99
C THR A 74 -0.55 -14.17 9.67
N GLY A 75 -0.88 -15.25 8.95
CA GLY A 75 -0.25 -15.56 7.66
C GLY A 75 -0.43 -14.44 6.66
N LEU A 76 -1.64 -13.87 6.57
CA LEU A 76 -1.92 -12.77 5.66
C LEU A 76 -1.22 -11.48 6.07
N LEU A 77 -1.16 -11.15 7.36
CA LEU A 77 -0.41 -9.99 7.84
C LEU A 77 1.09 -10.09 7.55
N LEU A 78 1.67 -11.28 7.70
CA LEU A 78 3.07 -11.54 7.34
C LEU A 78 3.30 -11.37 5.84
N THR A 79 2.45 -11.99 5.01
CA THR A 79 2.52 -11.85 3.55
C THR A 79 2.36 -10.39 3.12
N MET A 80 1.38 -9.68 3.67
CA MET A 80 1.17 -8.25 3.42
C MET A 80 2.41 -7.44 3.79
N THR A 81 3.01 -7.67 4.96
CA THR A 81 4.22 -6.97 5.41
C THR A 81 5.37 -7.16 4.43
N ILE A 82 5.60 -8.40 3.97
CA ILE A 82 6.67 -8.72 3.02
C ILE A 82 6.39 -8.06 1.66
N VAL A 83 5.18 -8.20 1.12
CA VAL A 83 4.80 -7.64 -0.19
C VAL A 83 4.93 -6.12 -0.18
N LEU A 84 4.39 -5.45 0.84
CA LEU A 84 4.46 -4.01 1.03
C LEU A 84 5.92 -3.52 1.13
N SER A 85 6.75 -4.23 1.89
CA SER A 85 8.18 -3.91 2.02
C SER A 85 8.93 -4.02 0.70
N LEU A 86 8.67 -5.08 -0.07
CA LEU A 86 9.25 -5.27 -1.40
C LEU A 86 8.77 -4.20 -2.40
N LEU A 87 7.50 -3.83 -2.34
CA LEU A 87 6.93 -2.81 -3.22
C LEU A 87 7.55 -1.43 -2.99
N MET A 88 7.96 -1.11 -1.75
CA MET A 88 8.67 0.12 -1.44
C MET A 88 10.06 0.20 -2.06
N VAL A 89 10.81 -0.91 -2.10
CA VAL A 89 12.17 -0.95 -2.69
C VAL A 89 12.14 -1.22 -4.20
N SER A 90 10.97 -1.60 -4.74
CA SER A 90 10.80 -1.83 -6.17
C SER A 90 11.05 -0.58 -7.01
N ARG A 91 11.47 -0.77 -8.27
CA ARG A 91 11.67 0.33 -9.23
C ARG A 91 10.42 0.61 -10.06
N LEU A 92 9.24 0.20 -9.59
CA LEU A 92 7.98 0.41 -10.30
C LEU A 92 7.69 1.92 -10.38
N PRO A 93 7.56 2.50 -11.58
CA PRO A 93 7.14 3.89 -11.71
C PRO A 93 5.68 4.00 -11.31
N LEU A 94 5.41 4.73 -10.22
CA LEU A 94 4.05 4.95 -9.74
C LEU A 94 3.64 6.39 -9.96
N MET A 95 2.35 6.59 -10.25
CA MET A 95 1.82 7.92 -10.48
C MET A 95 1.92 8.80 -9.24
N SER A 96 2.38 10.03 -9.40
CA SER A 96 2.29 11.01 -8.31
C SER A 96 0.82 11.39 -8.06
N LEU A 97 0.35 11.19 -6.83
CA LEU A 97 -0.95 11.66 -6.34
C LEU A 97 -1.02 13.20 -6.19
N LYS A 98 0.09 13.92 -6.40
CA LYS A 98 0.13 15.38 -6.32
C LYS A 98 -0.57 16.01 -7.54
N ILE A 99 -1.68 16.70 -7.30
CA ILE A 99 -2.39 17.46 -8.32
C ILE A 99 -1.68 18.81 -8.50
N THR A 100 -1.05 19.02 -9.65
CA THR A 100 -0.37 20.30 -9.99
C THR A 100 -1.19 21.19 -10.91
N ASN A 101 -2.12 20.61 -11.66
CA ASN A 101 -3.06 21.31 -12.53
C ASN A 101 -4.40 20.54 -12.52
N LEU A 102 -5.52 21.25 -12.62
CA LEU A 102 -6.86 20.64 -12.69
C LEU A 102 -7.29 20.26 -14.11
N LYS A 103 -6.46 20.53 -15.13
CA LYS A 103 -6.75 20.20 -16.53
C LYS A 103 -6.89 18.68 -16.70
N PHE A 104 -7.84 18.22 -17.52
CA PHE A 104 -8.04 16.79 -17.76
C PHE A 104 -6.85 16.12 -18.44
N ARG A 105 -6.20 16.83 -19.37
CA ARG A 105 -5.00 16.37 -20.08
C ARG A 105 -3.84 16.19 -19.08
N ASN A 106 -3.26 14.99 -19.01
CA ASN A 106 -2.24 14.50 -18.03
C ASN A 106 -2.76 14.04 -16.65
N ASN A 107 -4.07 14.01 -16.41
CA ASN A 107 -4.66 13.58 -15.13
C ASN A 107 -5.55 12.33 -15.24
N GLU A 108 -5.54 11.67 -16.38
CA GLU A 108 -6.45 10.58 -16.73
C GLU A 108 -6.43 9.45 -15.69
N GLY A 109 -5.23 8.97 -15.32
CA GLY A 109 -5.10 7.96 -14.27
C GLY A 109 -5.61 8.41 -12.89
N ARG A 110 -5.57 9.71 -12.57
CA ARG A 110 -6.06 10.24 -11.27
C ARG A 110 -7.59 10.22 -11.25
N TYR A 111 -8.21 10.64 -12.35
CA TYR A 111 -9.66 10.58 -12.49
C TYR A 111 -10.17 9.14 -12.55
N LEU A 112 -9.44 8.24 -13.22
CA LEU A 112 -9.75 6.81 -13.22
C LEU A 112 -9.72 6.23 -11.80
N LEU A 113 -8.67 6.56 -11.03
CA LEU A 113 -8.56 6.13 -9.63
C LEU A 113 -9.73 6.65 -8.79
N ILE A 114 -10.07 7.94 -8.89
CA ILE A 114 -11.19 8.54 -8.15
C ILE A 114 -12.50 7.83 -8.51
N SER A 115 -12.76 7.59 -9.80
CA SER A 115 -13.96 6.89 -10.26
C SER A 115 -14.06 5.49 -9.65
N LEU A 116 -12.96 4.71 -9.70
CA LEU A 116 -12.92 3.37 -9.12
C LEU A 116 -13.10 3.38 -7.60
N VAL A 117 -12.51 4.35 -6.90
CA VAL A 117 -12.68 4.49 -5.44
C VAL A 117 -14.13 4.85 -5.09
N VAL A 118 -14.78 5.73 -5.85
CA VAL A 118 -16.21 6.05 -5.65
C VAL A 118 -17.09 4.83 -5.88
N ILE A 119 -16.84 4.07 -6.95
CA ILE A 119 -17.56 2.82 -7.22
C ILE A 119 -17.34 1.81 -6.09
N ALA A 120 -16.11 1.67 -5.59
CA ALA A 120 -15.80 0.80 -4.47
C ALA A 120 -16.50 1.25 -3.19
N LEU A 121 -16.55 2.55 -2.90
CA LEU A 121 -17.26 3.12 -1.74
C LEU A 121 -18.77 2.83 -1.80
N ILE A 122 -19.40 2.98 -2.96
CA ILE A 122 -20.84 2.72 -3.13
C ILE A 122 -21.15 1.23 -2.93
N THR A 123 -20.27 0.34 -3.41
CA THR A 123 -20.51 -1.12 -3.39
C THR A 123 -20.11 -1.80 -2.07
N LEU A 124 -18.97 -1.42 -1.47
CA LEU A 124 -18.42 -2.03 -0.26
C LEU A 124 -18.55 -1.16 1.00
N GLY A 125 -18.95 0.11 0.89
CA GLY A 125 -18.99 1.04 2.02
C GLY A 125 -17.60 1.31 2.57
N ILE A 126 -17.46 1.28 3.89
CA ILE A 126 -16.19 1.53 4.60
C ILE A 126 -15.13 0.46 4.28
N GLY A 127 -15.55 -0.75 3.91
CA GLY A 127 -14.64 -1.82 3.50
C GLY A 127 -13.84 -1.51 2.22
N SER A 128 -14.30 -0.56 1.42
CA SER A 128 -13.61 -0.11 0.20
C SER A 128 -12.25 0.51 0.46
N VAL A 129 -12.00 1.00 1.68
CA VAL A 129 -10.77 1.69 2.05
C VAL A 129 -9.55 0.76 1.88
N THR A 130 -9.70 -0.54 2.15
CA THR A 130 -8.66 -1.57 1.93
C THR A 130 -8.28 -1.74 0.46
N LEU A 131 -9.18 -1.40 -0.47
CA LEU A 131 -8.95 -1.54 -1.91
C LEU A 131 -8.26 -0.33 -2.53
N ILE A 132 -8.16 0.81 -1.83
CA ILE A 132 -7.62 2.06 -2.38
C ILE A 132 -6.18 1.88 -2.88
N ILE A 133 -5.32 1.23 -2.08
CA ILE A 133 -3.91 1.03 -2.45
C ILE A 133 -3.73 -0.01 -3.57
N PRO A 134 -4.38 -1.19 -3.52
CA PRO A 134 -4.41 -2.12 -4.65
C PRO A 134 -4.87 -1.46 -5.95
N LEU A 135 -5.97 -0.70 -5.92
CA LEU A 135 -6.48 0.03 -7.08
C LEU A 135 -5.48 1.09 -7.57
N TYR A 136 -4.85 1.83 -6.67
CA TYR A 136 -3.82 2.80 -7.01
C TYR A 136 -2.63 2.16 -7.74
N ILE A 137 -2.17 0.99 -7.28
CA ILE A 137 -1.07 0.27 -7.93
C ILE A 137 -1.50 -0.17 -9.33
N ILE A 138 -2.67 -0.80 -9.46
CA ILE A 138 -3.22 -1.26 -10.75
C ILE A 138 -3.36 -0.09 -11.73
N VAL A 139 -4.00 1.00 -11.31
CA VAL A 139 -4.19 2.20 -12.13
C VAL A 139 -2.87 2.84 -12.52
N SER A 140 -1.88 2.88 -11.61
CA SER A 140 -0.55 3.39 -11.93
C SER A 140 0.15 2.56 -13.00
N LEU A 141 0.01 1.22 -12.96
CA LEU A 141 0.57 0.33 -13.98
C LEU A 141 -0.15 0.48 -15.32
N ILE A 142 -1.48 0.61 -15.31
CA ILE A 142 -2.28 0.83 -16.51
C ILE A 142 -1.93 2.18 -17.15
N SER A 143 -1.75 3.24 -16.33
CA SER A 143 -1.35 4.56 -16.81
C SER A 143 0.07 4.61 -17.39
N LEU A 144 0.87 3.54 -17.27
CA LEU A 144 2.14 3.43 -17.96
C LEU A 144 1.99 2.94 -19.40
N LEU A 145 0.86 2.29 -19.72
CA LEU A 145 0.56 1.76 -21.05
C LEU A 145 0.04 2.83 -22.01
N PHE A 146 -0.58 3.89 -21.48
CA PHE A 146 -1.18 4.99 -22.23
C PHE A 146 -0.30 6.25 -22.13
#